data_AF-A0A0F8WVD5-F1
#
_entry.id   AF-A0A0F8WVD5-F1
#
_cell.length_a   1.000
_cell.length_b   1.000
_cell.length_c   1.000
_cell.angle_alpha   90.00
_cell.angle_beta   90.00
_cell.angle_gamma   90.00
#
_symmetry.space_group_name_H-M   'P 1'
#
loop_
_entity.id
_entity.type
_entity.pdbx_description
1 polymer ?
#
loop_
_entity_poly.entity_id
_entity_poly.type
_entity_poly.pdbx_seq_one_letter_code
_entity_poly.pdbx_strand_id
1 'polypeptide(L)'
;MTNKEKKFIDTFNAVASSVSVISELKGWFIKNDPKEIAIKIALMHSELSEALEALRNGNPPSDHIPEFNGMEEEFADTIIRIMHLSDRLKLRTAEAIMAKLQYNITRPYKHGGKQF
;
A
#
# COMPACT_ATOMS: atom_id res chain seq x y z
N MET A 1 -2.95 -14.09 18.73
CA MET A 1 -3.56 -13.36 17.60
C MET A 1 -5.06 -13.30 17.84
N THR A 2 -5.66 -12.12 17.88
CA THR A 2 -7.11 -11.96 18.05
C THR A 2 -7.86 -12.40 16.78
N ASN A 3 -9.15 -12.70 16.90
CA ASN A 3 -9.99 -13.03 15.73
C ASN A 3 -10.00 -11.92 14.68
N LYS A 4 -9.90 -10.65 15.10
CA LYS A 4 -9.85 -9.50 14.17
C LYS A 4 -8.53 -9.45 13.41
N GLU A 5 -7.41 -9.70 14.09
CA GLU A 5 -6.08 -9.72 13.47
C GLU A 5 -5.98 -10.84 12.43
N LYS A 6 -6.44 -12.03 12.80
CA LYS A 6 -6.46 -13.17 11.87
C LYS A 6 -7.30 -12.85 10.63
N LYS A 7 -8.51 -12.32 10.83
CA LYS A 7 -9.40 -11.92 9.72
C LYS A 7 -8.75 -10.88 8.80
N PHE A 8 -8.06 -9.88 9.36
CA PHE A 8 -7.34 -8.88 8.58
C PHE A 8 -6.24 -9.53 7.72
N ILE A 9 -5.40 -10.38 8.33
CA ILE A 9 -4.31 -11.07 7.63
C ILE A 9 -4.85 -11.92 6.49
N ASP A 10 -5.84 -12.76 6.77
CA ASP A 10 -6.45 -13.66 5.79
C ASP A 10 -7.06 -12.87 4.62
N THR A 11 -7.77 -11.78 4.91
CA THR A 11 -8.41 -10.94 3.90
C THR A 11 -7.39 -10.16 3.07
N PHE A 12 -6.39 -9.54 3.71
CA PHE A 12 -5.34 -8.82 3.00
C PHE A 12 -4.61 -9.73 2.02
N ASN A 13 -4.24 -10.93 2.45
CA ASN A 13 -3.53 -11.88 1.60
C ASN A 13 -4.39 -12.37 0.43
N ALA A 14 -5.70 -12.60 0.65
CA ALA A 14 -6.63 -12.95 -0.42
C ALA A 14 -6.81 -11.83 -1.45
N VAL A 15 -6.89 -10.57 -1.00
CA VAL A 15 -6.98 -9.40 -1.89
C VAL A 15 -5.66 -9.21 -2.63
N ALA A 16 -4.51 -9.32 -1.97
CA ALA A 16 -3.20 -9.19 -2.60
C ALA A 16 -2.97 -10.22 -3.70
N SER A 17 -3.40 -11.46 -3.48
CA SER A 17 -3.39 -12.50 -4.51
C SER A 17 -4.26 -12.12 -5.71
N SER A 18 -5.48 -11.62 -5.46
CA SER A 18 -6.39 -11.16 -6.52
C SER A 18 -5.81 -9.98 -7.32
N VAL A 19 -5.19 -9.02 -6.63
CA VAL A 19 -4.50 -7.87 -7.23
C VAL A 19 -3.35 -8.33 -8.13
N SER A 20 -2.54 -9.29 -7.69
CA SER A 20 -1.44 -9.83 -8.50
C SER A 20 -1.96 -10.46 -9.79
N VAL A 21 -2.99 -11.30 -9.69
CA VAL A 21 -3.62 -11.93 -10.85
C VAL A 21 -4.13 -10.88 -11.84
N ILE A 22 -4.86 -9.87 -11.36
CA ILE A 22 -5.40 -8.81 -12.23
C ILE A 22 -4.27 -8.01 -12.89
N SER A 23 -3.24 -7.65 -12.14
CA SER A 23 -2.11 -6.87 -12.65
C SER A 23 -1.36 -7.62 -13.76
N GLU A 24 -1.13 -8.92 -13.58
CA GLU A 24 -0.48 -9.76 -14.59
C GLU A 24 -1.34 -9.96 -15.83
N LEU A 25 -2.66 -10.14 -15.67
CA LEU A 25 -3.60 -10.18 -16.79
C LEU A 25 -3.58 -8.88 -17.61
N LYS A 26 -3.26 -7.75 -16.97
CA LYS A 26 -3.07 -6.44 -17.62
C LYS A 26 -1.65 -6.23 -18.15
N GLY A 27 -0.77 -7.22 -18.06
CA GLY A 27 0.58 -7.19 -18.61
C GLY A 27 1.66 -6.64 -17.67
N TRP A 28 1.32 -6.34 -16.41
CA TRP A 28 2.24 -5.75 -15.44
C TRP A 28 3.06 -6.79 -14.67
N PHE A 29 3.83 -7.63 -15.35
CA PHE A 29 4.62 -8.66 -14.69
C PHE A 29 5.73 -8.08 -13.81
N ILE A 30 6.00 -8.70 -12.66
CA ILE A 30 7.14 -8.39 -11.80
C ILE A 30 8.14 -9.56 -11.85
N LYS A 31 9.36 -9.28 -12.30
CA LYS A 31 10.48 -10.21 -12.24
C LYS A 31 11.11 -10.14 -10.84
N ASN A 32 11.56 -11.29 -10.34
CA ASN A 32 12.35 -11.34 -9.10
C ASN A 32 13.81 -10.93 -9.39
N ASP A 33 13.97 -9.67 -9.79
CA ASP A 33 15.24 -9.01 -10.11
C ASP A 33 15.35 -7.72 -9.28
N PRO A 34 16.49 -7.44 -8.64
CA PRO A 34 16.62 -6.26 -7.79
C PRO A 34 16.35 -4.92 -8.49
N LYS A 35 16.68 -4.77 -9.78
CA LYS A 35 16.40 -3.53 -10.51
C LYS A 35 14.91 -3.38 -10.78
N GLU A 36 14.25 -4.46 -11.20
CA GLU A 36 12.79 -4.46 -11.38
C GLU A 36 12.07 -4.12 -10.08
N ILE A 37 12.47 -4.73 -8.97
CA ILE A 37 11.89 -4.45 -7.64
C ILE A 37 12.09 -2.97 -7.26
N ALA A 38 13.29 -2.42 -7.47
CA ALA A 38 13.57 -1.01 -7.21
C ALA A 38 12.71 -0.07 -8.05
N ILE A 39 12.46 -0.40 -9.33
CA ILE A 39 11.55 0.35 -10.21
C ILE A 39 10.12 0.30 -9.67
N LYS A 40 9.62 -0.88 -9.25
CA LYS A 40 8.27 -1.00 -8.67
C LYS A 40 8.13 -0.19 -7.38
N ILE A 41 9.16 -0.18 -6.54
CA ILE A 41 9.18 0.68 -5.36
C ILE A 41 9.14 2.16 -5.77
N ALA A 42 9.97 2.59 -6.73
CA ALA A 42 9.98 3.97 -7.19
C ALA A 42 8.63 4.44 -7.75
N LEU A 43 7.88 3.56 -8.43
CA LEU A 43 6.51 3.87 -8.87
C LEU A 43 5.53 4.06 -7.70
N MET A 44 5.74 3.41 -6.55
CA MET A 44 4.92 3.71 -5.36
C MET A 44 5.21 5.12 -4.81
N HIS A 45 6.42 5.64 -5.01
CA HIS A 45 6.74 7.01 -4.65
C HIS A 45 6.07 8.03 -5.58
N SER A 46 5.83 7.70 -6.87
CA SER A 46 5.09 8.59 -7.76
C SER A 46 3.63 8.72 -7.31
N GLU A 47 2.95 7.62 -6.97
CA GLU A 47 1.56 7.70 -6.47
C GLU A 47 1.46 8.56 -5.19
N LEU A 48 2.41 8.43 -4.27
CA LEU A 48 2.46 9.30 -3.08
C LEU A 48 2.74 10.77 -3.42
N SER A 49 3.42 11.04 -4.54
CA SER A 49 3.63 12.40 -5.04
C SER A 49 2.34 12.95 -5.65
N GLU A 50 1.57 12.13 -6.37
CA GLU A 50 0.26 12.47 -6.91
C GLU A 50 -0.74 12.78 -5.78
N ALA A 51 -0.72 12.00 -4.69
CA ALA A 51 -1.50 12.30 -3.49
C ALA A 51 -1.19 13.70 -2.93
N LEU A 52 0.10 14.07 -2.90
CA LEU A 52 0.52 15.39 -2.45
C LEU A 52 0.08 16.50 -3.43
N GLU A 53 0.05 16.22 -4.74
CA GLU A 53 -0.47 17.15 -5.74
C GLU A 53 -1.98 17.35 -5.58
N ALA A 54 -2.75 16.28 -5.40
CA ALA A 54 -4.18 16.34 -5.13
C ALA A 54 -4.45 17.24 -3.91
N LEU A 55 -3.71 17.05 -2.81
CA LEU A 55 -3.82 17.90 -1.62
C LEU A 55 -3.55 19.39 -1.92
N ARG A 56 -2.51 19.70 -2.70
CA ARG A 56 -2.17 21.08 -3.08
C ARG A 56 -3.24 21.75 -3.92
N ASN A 57 -3.98 20.95 -4.69
CA ASN A 57 -5.05 21.41 -5.58
C ASN A 57 -6.43 21.43 -4.90
N GLY A 58 -6.49 21.38 -3.57
CA GLY A 58 -7.74 21.44 -2.80
C GLY A 58 -8.44 20.08 -2.65
N ASN A 59 -7.76 18.99 -3.03
CA ASN A 59 -8.22 17.61 -2.94
C ASN A 59 -9.62 17.39 -3.52
N PRO A 60 -9.83 17.69 -4.81
CA PRO A 60 -11.12 17.49 -5.46
C PRO A 60 -11.50 15.99 -5.51
N PRO A 61 -12.77 15.67 -5.84
CA PRO A 61 -13.14 14.32 -6.23
C PRO A 61 -12.20 13.78 -7.31
N SER A 62 -11.91 12.49 -7.24
CA SER A 62 -11.17 11.75 -8.25
C SER A 62 -11.88 11.80 -9.60
N ASP A 63 -11.12 11.87 -10.70
CA ASP A 63 -11.66 11.77 -12.05
C ASP A 63 -12.03 10.32 -12.43
N HIS A 64 -11.41 9.32 -11.80
CA HIS A 64 -11.62 7.90 -12.11
C HIS A 64 -12.63 7.21 -11.17
N ILE A 65 -12.67 7.62 -9.89
CA ILE A 65 -13.56 7.10 -8.85
C ILE A 65 -14.23 8.26 -8.08
N PRO A 66 -15.19 8.98 -8.69
CA PRO A 66 -15.69 10.27 -8.21
C PRO A 66 -16.34 10.30 -6.82
N GLU A 67 -16.61 9.14 -6.23
CA GLU A 67 -17.09 9.00 -4.85
C GLU A 67 -15.98 9.20 -3.79
N PHE A 68 -14.71 9.19 -4.21
CA PHE A 68 -13.52 9.45 -3.38
C PHE A 68 -12.79 10.72 -3.83
N ASN A 69 -11.94 11.28 -2.98
CA ASN A 69 -11.07 12.39 -3.36
C ASN A 69 -9.73 11.90 -3.96
N GLY A 70 -9.01 12.79 -4.63
CA GLY A 70 -7.73 12.46 -5.28
C GLY A 70 -6.71 11.84 -4.33
N MET A 71 -6.57 12.32 -3.09
CA MET A 71 -5.65 11.68 -2.13
C MET A 71 -6.04 10.22 -1.81
N GLU A 72 -7.35 9.94 -1.66
CA GLU A 72 -7.83 8.59 -1.37
C GLU A 72 -7.56 7.63 -2.52
N GLU A 73 -7.75 8.09 -3.77
CA GLU A 73 -7.39 7.34 -4.96
C GLU A 73 -5.91 6.97 -4.96
N GLU A 74 -5.03 7.94 -4.79
CA GLU A 74 -3.58 7.72 -4.87
C GLU A 74 -3.03 6.87 -3.72
N PHE A 75 -3.64 6.97 -2.53
CA PHE A 75 -3.36 6.03 -1.44
C PHE A 75 -3.82 4.61 -1.78
N ALA A 76 -4.98 4.46 -2.42
CA ALA A 76 -5.44 3.16 -2.87
C ALA A 76 -4.49 2.57 -3.92
N ASP A 77 -4.05 3.35 -4.92
CA ASP A 77 -3.11 2.86 -5.94
C ASP A 77 -1.76 2.46 -5.34
N THR A 78 -1.25 3.27 -4.40
CA THR A 78 -0.04 2.93 -3.63
C THR A 78 -0.19 1.58 -2.90
N ILE A 79 -1.31 1.37 -2.19
CA ILE A 79 -1.57 0.14 -1.44
C ILE A 79 -1.70 -1.06 -2.38
N ILE A 80 -2.38 -0.91 -3.52
CA ILE A 80 -2.54 -1.95 -4.54
C ILE A 80 -1.17 -2.36 -5.08
N ARG A 81 -0.27 -1.40 -5.36
CA ARG A 81 1.11 -1.70 -5.80
C ARG A 81 1.90 -2.44 -4.73
N ILE A 82 1.76 -2.05 -3.46
CA ILE A 82 2.38 -2.75 -2.32
C ILE A 82 1.87 -4.19 -2.24
N MET A 83 0.54 -4.39 -2.36
CA MET A 83 -0.08 -5.71 -2.34
C MET A 83 0.44 -6.60 -3.47
N HIS A 84 0.48 -6.07 -4.69
CA HIS A 84 1.00 -6.78 -5.86
C HIS A 84 2.46 -7.22 -5.63
N LEU A 85 3.35 -6.27 -5.28
CA LEU A 85 4.75 -6.59 -5.04
C LEU A 85 4.92 -7.57 -3.87
N SER A 86 4.13 -7.42 -2.81
CA SER A 86 4.16 -8.31 -1.65
C SER A 86 3.79 -9.74 -2.01
N ASP A 87 2.71 -9.97 -2.78
CA ASP A 87 2.33 -11.32 -3.21
C ASP A 87 3.40 -11.92 -4.14
N ARG A 88 3.92 -11.13 -5.09
CA ARG A 88 4.94 -11.60 -6.04
C ARG A 88 6.25 -12.00 -5.36
N LEU A 89 6.66 -11.27 -4.33
CA LEU A 89 7.86 -11.56 -3.55
C LEU A 89 7.59 -12.50 -2.37
N LYS A 90 6.34 -12.97 -2.20
CA LYS A 90 5.89 -13.82 -1.08
C LYS A 90 6.24 -13.24 0.30
N LEU A 91 6.08 -11.92 0.42
CA LEU A 91 6.29 -11.19 1.66
C LEU A 91 5.09 -11.35 2.59
N ARG A 92 5.38 -11.39 3.89
CA ARG A 92 4.39 -11.48 4.98
C ARG A 92 3.93 -10.09 5.43
N THR A 93 3.54 -9.27 4.46
CA THR A 93 3.27 -7.83 4.66
C THR A 93 2.10 -7.60 5.62
N ALA A 94 1.03 -8.39 5.52
CA ALA A 94 -0.12 -8.29 6.44
C ALA A 94 0.28 -8.58 7.89
N GLU A 95 1.08 -9.62 8.13
CA GLU A 95 1.58 -9.95 9.46
C GLU A 95 2.56 -8.90 9.97
N ALA A 96 3.40 -8.35 9.10
CA ALA A 96 4.30 -7.25 9.43
C ALA A 96 3.54 -5.99 9.85
N ILE A 97 2.42 -5.66 9.18
CA ILE A 97 1.53 -4.56 9.58
C ILE A 97 1.00 -4.81 10.99
N MET A 98 0.45 -5.99 11.27
CA MET A 98 -0.10 -6.30 12.60
C MET A 98 0.98 -6.27 13.69
N ALA A 99 2.15 -6.86 13.44
CA ALA A 99 3.28 -6.81 14.36
C ALA A 99 3.74 -5.37 14.62
N LYS A 100 3.79 -4.53 13.57
CA LYS A 100 4.21 -3.13 13.68
C LYS A 100 3.18 -2.29 14.43
N LEU A 101 1.88 -2.54 14.24
CA LEU A 101 0.82 -1.89 15.01
C LEU A 101 0.95 -2.21 16.50
N GLN A 102 1.15 -3.48 16.85
CA GLN A 102 1.35 -3.89 18.25
C GLN A 102 2.59 -3.23 18.87
N TYR A 103 3.69 -3.15 18.12
CA TYR A 103 4.87 -2.42 18.54
C TYR A 103 4.62 -0.91 18.67
N ASN A 104 3.84 -0.30 17.78
CA ASN A 104 3.56 1.13 17.83
C ASN A 104 2.74 1.53 19.06
N ILE A 105 1.89 0.63 19.58
CA ILE A 105 1.14 0.83 20.83
C ILE A 105 2.08 0.95 22.03
N THR A 106 3.24 0.28 22.01
CA THR A 106 4.22 0.36 23.11
C THR A 106 5.12 1.59 23.03
N ARG A 107 5.07 2.38 21.94
CA ARG A 107 5.90 3.58 21.80
C ARG A 107 5.39 4.73 22.68
N PRO A 108 6.29 5.49 23.32
CA PRO A 108 5.89 6.70 24.02
C PRO A 108 5.32 7.76 23.04
N TYR A 109 4.44 8.61 23.55
CA TYR A 109 3.82 9.69 22.79
C TYR A 109 4.89 10.58 22.13
N LYS A 110 4.77 10.81 20.82
CA LYS A 110 5.72 11.59 20.00
C LYS A 110 7.19 11.15 20.15
N HIS A 111 7.45 9.83 20.16
CA HIS A 111 8.82 9.32 20.09
C HIS A 111 9.56 9.89 18.86
N GLY A 112 10.63 10.66 19.09
CA GLY A 112 11.54 11.14 18.04
C GLY A 112 11.36 12.59 17.58
N GLY A 113 10.43 13.36 18.16
CA GLY A 113 10.37 14.82 18.00
C GLY A 113 10.17 15.35 16.57
N LYS A 114 9.85 14.49 15.60
CA LYS A 114 9.67 14.89 14.20
C LYS A 114 8.35 15.66 14.05
N GLN A 115 8.46 16.89 13.53
CA GLN A 115 7.31 17.76 13.24
C GLN A 115 6.76 17.57 11.82
N PHE A 116 7.43 16.74 11.03
CA PHE A 116 7.06 16.32 9.69
C PHE A 116 7.59 14.89 9.49
#